data_AF-A0A101HG66-F1
#
_entry.id   AF-A0A101HG66-F1
#
_cell.length_a   1.000
_cell.length_b   1.000
_cell.length_c   1.000
_cell.angle_alpha   90.00
_cell.angle_beta   90.00
_cell.angle_gamma   90.00
#
_symmetry.space_group_name_H-M   'P 1'
#
loop_
_entity.id
_entity.type
_entity.pdbx_description
1 polymer ?
#
loop_
_entity_poly.entity_id
_entity_poly.type
_entity_poly.pdbx_seq_one_letter_code
_entity_poly.pdbx_strand_id
1 'polypeptide(L)'
;SIGSKVSSKTMLSVTSSVAMVLILLAIFSSTSTMVSLPVLERNAGSLSFGFAAVPINAMFIVLVGLCTSIMWGSIFNLAVEGLGKYTAAASGIFMVLVSGGGIVPAIQGGVADVAGYLSSYWVVLICLAYLFYYAVIGSKNINRDISVADEDELPLETASQSVPVDN
;
A
#
# COMPACT_ATOMS: atom_id res chain seq x y z
N SER A 1 -19.11 -12.08 1.62
CA SER A 1 -17.69 -12.32 1.94
C SER A 1 -17.21 -11.25 2.92
N ILE A 2 -16.36 -11.56 3.89
CA ILE A 2 -15.85 -10.59 4.90
C ILE A 2 -15.27 -9.31 4.25
N GLY A 3 -14.77 -9.42 3.02
CA GLY A 3 -14.28 -8.29 2.22
C GLY A 3 -15.31 -7.21 1.87
N SER A 4 -16.62 -7.45 1.98
CA SER A 4 -17.64 -6.41 1.78
C SER A 4 -17.97 -5.63 3.06
N LYS A 5 -17.42 -6.04 4.22
CA LYS A 5 -17.64 -5.38 5.52
C LYS A 5 -16.46 -4.51 5.97
N VAL A 6 -15.27 -4.73 5.43
CA VAL A 6 -14.08 -3.99 5.83
C VAL A 6 -13.76 -2.95 4.76
N SER A 7 -13.91 -1.67 5.09
CA SER A 7 -13.50 -0.57 4.21
C SER A 7 -11.97 -0.53 4.10
N SER A 8 -11.45 -0.25 2.90
CA SER A 8 -10.01 0.00 2.66
C SER A 8 -9.43 1.04 3.61
N LYS A 9 -10.27 1.99 4.04
CA LYS A 9 -9.94 3.00 5.05
C LYS A 9 -9.60 2.37 6.40
N THR A 10 -10.46 1.46 6.87
CA THR A 10 -10.28 0.74 8.14
C THR A 10 -9.09 -0.20 8.08
N MET A 11 -8.88 -0.90 6.95
CA MET A 11 -7.70 -1.75 6.75
C MET A 11 -6.42 -0.93 6.85
N LEU A 12 -6.32 0.17 6.09
CA LEU A 12 -5.13 1.00 6.10
C LEU A 12 -4.86 1.62 7.48
N SER A 13 -5.90 2.09 8.19
CA SER A 13 -5.73 2.68 9.53
C SER A 13 -5.27 1.65 10.56
N VAL A 14 -5.87 0.45 10.57
CA VAL A 14 -5.51 -0.61 11.51
C VAL A 14 -4.10 -1.10 11.21
N THR A 15 -3.79 -1.43 9.96
CA THR A 15 -2.47 -1.94 9.59
C THR A 15 -1.36 -0.91 9.82
N SER A 16 -1.60 0.38 9.53
CA SER A 16 -0.62 1.43 9.84
C SER A 16 -0.41 1.58 11.35
N SER A 17 -1.47 1.49 12.15
CA SER A 17 -1.35 1.55 13.62
C SER A 17 -0.56 0.37 14.20
N VAL A 18 -0.82 -0.84 13.71
CA VAL A 18 -0.08 -2.04 14.10
C VAL A 18 1.39 -1.93 13.66
N ALA A 19 1.65 -1.48 12.43
CA ALA A 19 3.00 -1.29 11.92
C ALA A 19 3.79 -0.25 12.74
N MET A 20 3.17 0.86 13.15
CA MET A 20 3.82 1.85 14.02
C MET A 20 4.22 1.24 15.37
N VAL A 21 3.31 0.48 16.01
CA VAL A 21 3.61 -0.20 17.28
C VAL A 21 4.76 -1.19 17.10
N LEU A 22 4.75 -1.97 16.02
CA LEU A 22 5.81 -2.92 15.72
C LEU A 22 7.16 -2.24 15.46
N ILE A 23 7.20 -1.11 14.76
CA ILE A 23 8.43 -0.32 14.58
C ILE A 23 8.94 0.22 15.91
N LEU A 24 8.06 0.74 16.77
CA LEU A 24 8.46 1.18 18.11
C LEU A 24 9.03 0.03 18.93
N LEU A 25 8.39 -1.14 18.90
CA LEU A 25 8.91 -2.35 19.53
C LEU A 25 10.26 -2.77 18.94
N ALA A 26 10.46 -2.65 17.62
CA ALA A 26 11.74 -2.94 16.98
C ALA A 26 12.87 -1.99 17.42
N ILE A 27 12.56 -0.71 17.63
CA ILE A 27 13.53 0.31 18.09
C ILE A 27 13.88 0.14 19.57
N PHE A 28 12.90 -0.16 20.42
CA PHE A 28 13.09 -0.29 21.88
C PHE A 28 13.51 -1.70 22.34
N SER A 29 13.43 -2.71 21.47
CA SER A 29 13.82 -4.07 21.82
C SER A 29 15.34 -4.28 21.72
N SER A 30 15.90 -5.08 22.63
CA SER A 30 17.33 -5.35 22.71
C SER A 30 17.81 -6.27 21.58
N THR A 31 18.86 -5.87 20.86
CA THR A 31 19.52 -6.67 19.81
C THR A 31 20.21 -7.94 20.33
N SER A 32 20.26 -8.16 21.65
CA SER A 32 20.92 -9.33 22.23
C SER A 32 20.05 -10.59 22.32
N THR A 33 18.72 -10.48 22.18
CA THR A 33 17.82 -11.63 22.24
C THR A 33 17.61 -12.21 20.83
N MET A 34 18.13 -13.41 20.63
CA MET A 34 18.00 -14.14 19.36
C MET A 34 16.73 -14.99 19.36
N VAL A 35 15.98 -14.92 18.25
CA VAL A 35 14.77 -15.70 17.98
C VAL A 35 14.95 -16.47 16.68
N SER A 36 14.53 -17.72 16.67
CA SER A 36 14.56 -18.56 15.47
C SER A 36 13.42 -18.17 14.53
N LEU A 37 13.75 -17.49 13.41
CA LEU A 37 12.78 -17.23 12.35
C LEU A 37 12.89 -18.26 11.23
N PRO A 38 11.76 -18.69 10.63
CA PRO A 38 11.80 -19.47 9.41
C PRO A 38 12.33 -18.57 8.29
N VAL A 39 13.49 -18.95 7.74
CA VAL A 39 14.15 -18.24 6.64
C VAL A 39 14.33 -19.18 5.45
N LEU A 40 14.43 -18.59 4.27
CA LEU A 40 14.84 -19.30 3.06
C LEU A 40 16.37 -19.39 3.06
N GLU A 41 16.91 -20.57 3.34
CA GLU A 41 18.34 -20.82 3.28
C GLU A 41 18.72 -21.46 1.95
N ARG A 42 19.91 -21.10 1.46
CA ARG A 42 20.49 -21.70 0.26
C ARG A 42 21.55 -22.69 0.69
N ASN A 43 21.19 -23.97 0.77
CA ASN A 43 22.11 -25.04 1.12
C ASN A 43 22.45 -25.87 -0.13
N ALA A 44 23.75 -25.94 -0.45
CA ALA A 44 24.29 -26.70 -1.59
C ALA A 44 23.60 -26.44 -2.95
N GLY A 45 23.21 -25.19 -3.23
CA GLY A 45 22.59 -24.78 -4.50
C GLY A 45 21.08 -24.99 -4.59
N SER A 46 20.45 -25.62 -3.60
CA SER A 46 19.00 -25.73 -3.47
C SER A 46 18.44 -24.71 -2.47
N LEU A 47 17.24 -24.21 -2.73
CA LEU A 47 16.52 -23.30 -1.83
C LEU A 47 15.68 -24.15 -0.87
N SER A 48 15.94 -24.05 0.44
CA SER A 48 15.25 -24.82 1.47
C SER A 48 14.68 -23.89 2.56
N PHE A 49 13.63 -24.33 3.24
CA PHE A 49 13.13 -23.66 4.44
C PHE A 49 13.92 -24.15 5.65
N GLY A 50 14.57 -23.22 6.35
CA GLY A 50 15.33 -23.48 7.58
C GLY A 50 14.95 -22.51 8.68
N PHE A 51 15.54 -22.70 9.87
CA PHE A 51 15.40 -21.75 10.97
C PHE A 51 16.75 -21.09 11.21
N ALA A 52 16.79 -19.76 11.14
CA ALA A 52 17.97 -18.98 11.49
C ALA A 52 17.70 -18.18 12.76
N ALA A 53 18.69 -18.16 13.66
CA ALA A 53 18.67 -17.29 14.82
C ALA A 53 18.93 -15.86 14.36
N VAL A 54 17.92 -15.01 14.46
CA VAL A 54 18.01 -13.58 14.14
C VAL A 54 17.60 -12.76 15.35
N PRO A 55 18.06 -11.51 15.50
CA PRO A 55 17.67 -10.72 16.65
C PRO A 55 16.17 -10.38 16.59
N ILE A 56 15.56 -10.26 17.77
CA ILE A 56 14.12 -9.97 17.95
C ILE A 56 13.65 -8.71 17.18
N ASN A 57 14.53 -7.71 16.99
CA ASN A 57 14.22 -6.52 16.19
C ASN A 57 13.92 -6.88 14.73
N ALA A 58 14.67 -7.81 14.14
CA ALA A 58 14.48 -8.27 12.77
C ALA A 58 13.12 -8.96 12.61
N MET A 59 12.68 -9.73 13.61
CA MET A 59 11.33 -10.33 13.62
C MET A 59 10.24 -9.26 13.53
N PHE A 60 10.35 -8.18 14.31
CA PHE A 60 9.38 -7.08 14.24
C PHE A 60 9.40 -6.37 12.88
N ILE A 61 10.58 -6.13 12.30
CA ILE A 61 10.69 -5.55 10.96
C ILE A 61 10.07 -6.45 9.88
N VAL A 62 10.24 -7.77 9.98
CA VAL A 62 9.58 -8.73 9.07
C VAL A 62 8.06 -8.65 9.21
N LEU A 63 7.53 -8.57 10.44
CA LEU A 63 6.09 -8.38 10.69
C LEU A 63 5.59 -7.04 10.13
N VAL A 64 6.40 -5.97 10.18
CA VAL A 64 6.08 -4.70 9.51
C VAL A 64 6.00 -4.89 8.00
N GLY A 65 6.92 -5.65 7.40
CA GLY A 65 6.87 -6.02 5.98
C GLY A 65 5.57 -6.75 5.60
N LEU A 66 5.10 -7.66 6.46
CA LEU A 66 3.81 -8.32 6.28
C LEU A 66 2.64 -7.32 6.32
N CYS A 67 2.68 -6.36 7.25
CA CYS A 67 1.70 -5.27 7.34
C CYS A 67 1.69 -4.43 6.04
N THR A 68 2.86 -4.07 5.51
CA THR A 68 3.01 -3.25 4.30
C THR A 68 2.32 -3.87 3.08
N SER A 69 2.29 -5.20 2.97
CA SER A 69 1.58 -5.90 1.88
C SER A 69 0.08 -5.55 1.83
N ILE A 70 -0.58 -5.48 2.99
CA ILE A 70 -2.00 -5.11 3.10
C ILE A 70 -2.20 -3.62 2.81
N MET A 71 -1.23 -2.79 3.21
CA MET A 71 -1.29 -1.34 3.01
C MET A 71 -1.29 -0.97 1.53
N TRP A 72 -0.45 -1.61 0.71
CA TRP A 72 -0.37 -1.31 -0.73
C TRP A 72 -1.75 -1.47 -1.41
N GLY A 73 -2.42 -2.60 -1.18
CA GLY A 73 -3.74 -2.85 -1.77
C GLY A 73 -4.81 -1.89 -1.25
N SER A 74 -4.72 -1.52 0.04
CA SER A 74 -5.65 -0.57 0.65
C SER A 74 -5.46 0.85 0.09
N ILE A 75 -4.21 1.30 -0.09
CA ILE A 75 -3.88 2.60 -0.68
C ILE A 75 -4.34 2.65 -2.13
N PHE A 76 -4.06 1.60 -2.91
CA PHE A 76 -4.50 1.54 -4.30
C PHE A 76 -6.02 1.64 -4.42
N ASN A 77 -6.75 0.85 -3.61
CA ASN A 77 -8.21 0.90 -3.58
C ASN A 77 -8.73 2.29 -3.22
N LEU A 78 -8.16 2.95 -2.20
CA LEU A 78 -8.54 4.31 -1.83
C LEU A 78 -8.21 5.35 -2.91
N ALA A 79 -7.11 5.17 -3.64
CA ALA A 79 -6.67 6.10 -4.68
C ALA A 79 -7.59 6.09 -5.92
N VAL A 80 -8.24 4.96 -6.21
CA VAL A 80 -9.13 4.81 -7.37
C VAL A 80 -10.62 4.83 -7.01
N GLU A 81 -10.96 4.98 -5.73
CA GLU A 81 -12.33 4.91 -5.24
C GLU A 81 -13.19 6.08 -5.75
N GLY A 82 -14.27 5.76 -6.47
CA GLY A 82 -15.27 6.74 -6.90
C GLY A 82 -14.87 7.58 -8.12
N LEU A 83 -13.86 7.14 -8.89
CA LEU A 83 -13.42 7.84 -10.11
C LEU A 83 -14.16 7.43 -11.39
N GLY A 84 -14.91 6.33 -11.38
CA GLY A 84 -15.68 5.86 -12.55
C GLY A 84 -14.81 5.69 -13.80
N LYS A 85 -15.16 6.36 -14.89
CA LYS A 85 -14.37 6.39 -16.14
C LYS A 85 -12.90 6.80 -15.97
N TYR A 86 -12.57 7.60 -14.95
CA TYR A 86 -11.20 8.05 -14.69
C TYR A 86 -10.33 7.03 -13.92
N THR A 87 -10.91 5.90 -13.49
CA THR A 87 -10.19 4.86 -12.73
C THR A 87 -8.97 4.31 -13.48
N ALA A 88 -9.10 4.10 -14.80
CA ALA A 88 -7.99 3.63 -15.62
C ALA A 88 -6.83 4.65 -15.69
N ALA A 89 -7.14 5.93 -15.87
CA ALA A 89 -6.14 6.99 -15.89
C ALA A 89 -5.46 7.17 -14.52
N ALA A 90 -6.25 7.18 -13.44
CA ALA A 90 -5.74 7.35 -12.09
C ALA A 90 -4.86 6.18 -11.62
N SER A 91 -5.24 4.94 -11.93
CA SER A 91 -4.40 3.77 -11.65
C SER A 91 -3.08 3.80 -12.44
N GLY A 92 -3.10 4.26 -13.69
CA GLY A 92 -1.89 4.50 -14.48
C GLY A 92 -0.95 5.52 -13.84
N ILE A 93 -1.47 6.69 -13.44
CA ILE A 93 -0.69 7.72 -12.75
C ILE A 93 -0.15 7.20 -11.41
N PHE A 94 -0.98 6.49 -10.64
CA PHE A 94 -0.58 5.89 -9.37
C PHE A 94 0.62 4.95 -9.55
N MET A 95 0.61 4.09 -10.55
CA MET A 95 1.72 3.16 -10.82
C MET A 95 3.01 3.88 -11.25
N VAL A 96 2.90 4.99 -12.00
CA VAL A 96 4.06 5.82 -12.34
C VAL A 96 4.67 6.46 -11.09
N LEU A 97 3.84 6.93 -10.15
CA LEU A 97 4.32 7.49 -8.88
C LEU A 97 5.06 6.46 -8.02
N VAL A 98 4.65 5.18 -8.06
CA VAL A 98 5.35 4.09 -7.35
C VAL A 98 6.80 3.93 -7.83
N SER A 99 7.07 4.18 -9.12
CA SER A 99 8.45 4.13 -9.65
C SER A 99 9.39 5.14 -8.98
N GLY A 100 8.86 6.24 -8.44
CA GLY A 100 9.61 7.23 -7.66
C GLY A 100 9.91 6.79 -6.22
N GLY A 101 9.47 5.61 -5.79
CA GLY A 101 9.56 5.13 -4.41
C GLY A 101 10.98 4.97 -3.85
N GLY A 102 12.03 5.05 -4.68
CA GLY A 102 13.43 4.97 -4.25
C GLY A 102 13.93 6.15 -3.41
N ILE A 103 13.21 7.28 -3.38
CA ILE A 103 13.61 8.48 -2.65
C ILE A 103 13.61 8.25 -1.13
N VAL A 104 12.56 7.63 -0.59
CA VAL A 104 12.44 7.39 0.86
C VAL A 104 13.50 6.39 1.36
N PRO A 105 13.75 5.25 0.69
CA PRO A 105 14.87 4.36 1.02
C PRO A 105 16.24 5.04 0.95
N ALA A 106 16.47 5.95 -0.01
CA ALA A 106 17.72 6.70 -0.10
C ALA A 106 17.91 7.62 1.11
N ILE A 107 16.86 8.34 1.52
CA ILE A 107 16.88 9.18 2.72
C ILE A 107 17.12 8.32 3.97
N GLN A 108 16.40 7.20 4.12
CA GLN A 108 16.57 6.29 5.24
C GLN A 108 17.99 5.71 5.29
N GLY A 109 18.56 5.33 4.14
CA GLY A 109 19.94 4.86 4.02
C GLY A 109 20.95 5.90 4.48
N GLY A 110 20.82 7.14 3.99
CA GLY A 110 21.68 8.24 4.43
C GLY A 110 21.57 8.55 5.93
N VAL A 111 20.36 8.43 6.51
CA VAL A 111 20.18 8.55 7.97
C VAL A 111 20.82 7.37 8.71
N ALA A 112 20.76 6.15 8.16
CA ALA A 112 21.38 4.97 8.75
C ALA A 112 22.91 5.09 8.80
N ASP A 113 23.51 5.69 7.78
CA ASP A 113 24.96 5.89 7.72
C ASP A 113 25.48 6.88 8.78
N VAL A 114 24.67 7.86 9.19
CA VAL A 114 25.05 8.91 10.15
C VAL A 114 24.60 8.60 11.58
N ALA A 115 23.35 8.15 11.76
CA ALA A 115 22.71 7.98 13.07
C ALA A 115 22.59 6.50 13.49
N GLY A 116 23.00 5.56 12.63
CA GLY A 116 22.92 4.13 12.87
C GLY A 116 21.60 3.50 12.42
N TYR A 117 21.64 2.18 12.16
CA TYR A 117 20.52 1.42 11.61
C TYR A 117 19.24 1.50 12.43
N LEU A 118 19.32 1.45 13.76
CA LEU A 118 18.13 1.49 14.61
C LEU A 118 17.46 2.87 14.60
N SER A 119 18.26 3.94 14.54
CA SER A 119 17.74 5.31 14.50
C SER A 119 17.11 5.65 13.15
N SER A 120 17.53 5.02 12.04
CA SER A 120 16.95 5.28 10.72
C SER A 120 15.47 4.84 10.62
N TYR A 121 15.03 3.89 11.46
CA TYR A 121 13.62 3.46 11.51
C TYR A 121 12.65 4.55 12.01
N TRP A 122 13.15 5.65 12.59
CA TRP A 122 12.32 6.83 12.83
C TRP A 122 11.79 7.45 11.53
N VAL A 123 12.54 7.36 10.43
CA VAL A 123 12.08 7.80 9.10
C VAL A 123 10.87 6.96 8.67
N VAL A 124 10.97 5.63 8.84
CA VAL A 124 9.88 4.69 8.54
C VAL A 124 8.64 4.98 9.41
N LEU A 125 8.84 5.27 10.70
CA LEU A 125 7.75 5.63 11.61
C LEU A 125 7.01 6.89 11.13
N ILE A 126 7.73 7.93 10.69
CA ILE A 126 7.13 9.16 10.14
C ILE A 126 6.32 8.84 8.87
N CYS A 127 6.84 8.00 7.98
CA CYS A 127 6.11 7.57 6.79
C CYS A 127 4.82 6.80 7.15
N LEU A 128 4.87 5.90 8.14
CA LEU A 128 3.69 5.17 8.62
C LEU A 128 2.67 6.11 9.28
N ALA A 129 3.12 7.13 10.01
CA ALA A 129 2.25 8.15 10.58
C ALA A 129 1.54 8.97 9.48
N TYR A 130 2.25 9.30 8.40
CA TYR A 130 1.64 9.93 7.23
C TYR A 130 0.59 9.03 6.56
N LEU A 131 0.85 7.73 6.43
CA LEU A 131 -0.13 6.79 5.88
C LEU A 131 -1.36 6.62 6.79
N PHE A 132 -1.16 6.65 8.10
CA PHE A 132 -2.27 6.69 9.05
C PHE A 132 -3.12 7.97 8.89
N TYR A 133 -2.48 9.13 8.75
CA TYR A 133 -3.17 10.38 8.43
C TYR A 133 -3.94 10.31 7.11
N TYR A 134 -3.31 9.77 6.05
CA TYR A 134 -3.94 9.57 4.75
C TYR A 134 -5.16 8.64 4.86
N ALA A 135 -5.06 7.57 5.64
CA ALA A 135 -6.17 6.67 5.90
C ALA A 135 -7.33 7.41 6.57
N VAL A 136 -7.11 8.16 7.65
CA VAL A 136 -8.21 8.74 8.44
C VAL A 136 -8.82 9.99 7.78
N ILE A 137 -7.98 10.89 7.29
CA ILE A 137 -8.37 12.24 6.85
C ILE A 137 -8.17 12.40 5.33
N GLY A 138 -7.00 12.03 4.82
CA GLY A 138 -6.58 12.36 3.45
C GLY A 138 -7.34 11.64 2.33
N SER A 139 -7.87 10.45 2.58
CA SER A 139 -8.57 9.63 1.58
C SER A 139 -10.05 10.00 1.34
N LYS A 140 -10.52 11.13 1.89
CA LYS A 140 -11.91 11.56 1.73
C LYS A 140 -12.15 12.07 0.29
N ASN A 141 -13.04 11.41 -0.45
CA ASN A 141 -13.47 11.89 -1.76
C ASN A 141 -14.28 13.20 -1.62
N ILE A 142 -13.69 14.31 -2.08
CA ILE A 142 -14.26 15.67 -1.98
C ILE A 142 -15.22 15.96 -3.14
N ASN A 143 -15.03 15.36 -4.32
CA ASN A 143 -15.77 15.69 -5.55
C ASN A 143 -16.59 14.48 -6.02
N ARG A 144 -17.78 14.29 -5.42
CA ARG A 144 -18.68 13.17 -5.75
C ARG A 144 -19.60 13.47 -6.95
N ASP A 145 -19.66 14.72 -7.40
CA ASP A 145 -20.54 15.19 -8.48
C ASP A 145 -19.87 15.18 -9.86
N ILE A 146 -18.90 14.28 -10.08
CA ILE A 146 -18.28 14.10 -11.39
C ILE A 146 -19.15 13.17 -12.25
N SER A 147 -19.39 13.54 -13.51
CA SER A 147 -20.05 12.65 -14.47
C SER A 147 -19.14 11.45 -14.73
N VAL A 148 -19.53 10.30 -14.18
CA VAL A 148 -18.80 9.02 -14.30
C VAL A 148 -19.28 8.16 -15.47
N ALA A 149 -20.32 8.61 -16.19
CA ALA A 149 -20.82 7.94 -17.38
C ALA A 149 -19.86 8.17 -18.56
N ASP A 150 -19.65 7.10 -19.32
CA ASP A 150 -18.99 7.14 -20.62
C ASP A 150 -19.98 7.69 -21.65
N GLU A 151 -19.58 8.68 -22.44
CA GLU A 151 -20.41 9.24 -23.52
C GLU A 151 -20.53 8.26 -24.72
N ASP A 152 -19.78 7.15 -24.69
CA ASP A 152 -19.66 6.17 -25.78
C ASP A 152 -20.72 5.03 -25.74
N GLU A 153 -21.60 4.99 -24.73
CA GLU A 153 -22.77 4.09 -24.70
C GLU A 153 -24.05 4.75 -25.26
N LEU A 154 -23.93 5.65 -26.24
CA LEU A 154 -25.08 5.93 -27.12
C LEU A 154 -25.25 4.72 -28.06
N PRO A 155 -26.32 3.90 -27.93
CA PRO A 155 -26.59 2.89 -28.93
C PRO A 155 -26.78 3.62 -30.27
N LEU A 156 -25.95 3.26 -31.25
CA LEU A 156 -26.04 3.72 -32.65
C LEU A 156 -27.41 3.41 -33.30
N GLU A 157 -28.33 2.75 -32.59
CA GLU A 157 -29.67 2.35 -33.05
C GLU A 157 -30.73 3.46 -33.09
N THR A 158 -30.44 4.70 -32.68
CA THR A 158 -31.41 5.82 -32.80
C THR A 158 -31.17 6.75 -33.99
N ALA A 159 -30.18 6.47 -34.85
CA ALA A 159 -30.04 7.19 -36.10
C ALA A 159 -30.97 6.59 -37.18
N SER A 160 -32.05 7.33 -37.49
CA SER A 160 -32.99 7.19 -38.62
C SER A 160 -34.19 6.25 -38.45
N GLN A 161 -35.12 6.64 -37.56
CA GLN A 161 -36.55 6.40 -37.82
C GLN A 161 -37.13 7.63 -38.54
N SER A 162 -37.06 7.66 -39.87
CA SER A 162 -37.78 8.61 -40.77
C SER A 162 -37.54 8.15 -42.22
N VAL A 163 -38.48 7.81 -43.12
CA VAL A 163 -39.92 8.07 -43.37
C VAL A 163 -40.39 6.99 -44.38
N PRO A 164 -41.70 6.65 -44.52
CA PRO A 164 -42.19 5.69 -45.51
C PRO A 164 -41.98 6.21 -46.94
N VAL A 165 -41.57 5.33 -47.86
CA VAL A 165 -41.63 5.62 -49.30
C VAL A 165 -42.92 4.99 -49.82
N ASP A 166 -44.00 5.77 -49.81
CA ASP A 166 -45.17 5.52 -50.64
C ASP A 166 -44.99 6.22 -52.00
N ASN A 167 -45.30 5.45 -53.05
CA ASN A 167 -45.43 5.77 -54.49
C ASN A 167 -44.17 5.58 -55.36
#